data_AF-A0A954LNF7-F1
#
_entry.id   AF-A0A954LNF7-F1
#
_cell.length_a   1.000
_cell.length_b   1.000
_cell.length_c   1.000
_cell.angle_alpha   90.00
_cell.angle_beta   90.00
_cell.angle_gamma   90.00
#
_symmetry.space_group_name_H-M   'P 1'
#
loop_
_entity.id
_entity.type
_entity.pdbx_description
1 polymer ?
#
loop_
_entity_poly.entity_id
_entity_poly.type
_entity_poly.pdbx_seq_one_letter_code
_entity_poly.pdbx_strand_id
1 'polypeptide(L)'
;MSNLLKIDGEVQHPQAISFDQLAAIDDRYQETDMTRYGMKFPSDAVKLRGILEMVGINSAAKFLNVHSSPDDFHACVPLEPIRETALLIYRLNGEPLEPKAGGPVRFFIPEHVPCKTGELDACANVKFVDWIEFLPEKVVDSRSNS
;
A
#
# COMPACT_ATOMS: atom_id res chain seq x y z
N MET A 1 -12.18 -7.01 16.52
CA MET A 1 -11.86 -6.39 15.22
C MET A 1 -10.57 -7.03 14.73
N SER A 2 -10.55 -7.55 13.50
CA SER A 2 -9.36 -8.18 12.92
C SER A 2 -8.51 -7.11 12.23
N ASN A 3 -7.19 -7.16 12.43
CA ASN A 3 -6.27 -6.25 11.78
C ASN A 3 -6.03 -6.70 10.33
N LEU A 4 -6.02 -5.74 9.40
CA LEU A 4 -5.80 -5.98 7.97
C LEU A 4 -4.36 -5.72 7.57
N LEU A 5 -3.73 -4.70 8.16
CA LEU A 5 -2.45 -4.18 7.72
C LEU A 5 -1.60 -3.77 8.92
N LYS A 6 -0.43 -4.39 9.09
CA LYS A 6 0.60 -3.93 10.02
C LYS A 6 1.40 -2.80 9.37
N ILE A 7 1.72 -1.76 10.14
CA ILE A 7 2.64 -0.69 9.74
C ILE A 7 3.76 -0.55 10.78
N ASP A 8 5.00 -0.54 10.30
CA ASP A 8 6.21 -0.53 11.14
C ASP A 8 7.35 0.27 10.49
N GLY A 9 8.50 0.29 11.16
CA GLY A 9 9.74 0.92 10.68
C GLY A 9 9.85 2.39 11.09
N GLU A 10 10.22 3.24 10.13
CA GLU A 10 10.49 4.67 10.31
C GLU A 10 9.23 5.52 10.49
N VAL A 11 8.44 5.24 11.53
CA VAL A 11 7.19 5.91 11.89
C VAL A 11 7.15 6.24 13.38
N GLN A 12 6.39 7.27 13.75
CA GLN A 12 6.19 7.65 15.16
C GLN A 12 5.24 6.70 15.90
N HIS A 13 4.24 6.18 15.18
CA HIS A 13 3.17 5.37 15.75
C HIS A 13 3.00 4.06 14.96
N PRO A 14 3.90 3.08 15.14
CA PRO A 14 3.75 1.76 14.55
C PRO A 14 2.48 1.09 15.10
N GLN A 15 1.67 0.52 14.22
CA GLN A 15 0.37 -0.03 14.60
C GLN A 15 -0.14 -1.05 13.59
N ALA A 16 -1.08 -1.89 14.04
CA ALA A 16 -1.88 -2.72 13.16
C ALA A 16 -3.24 -2.04 12.94
N ILE A 17 -3.63 -1.89 11.68
CA ILE A 17 -4.78 -1.11 11.24
C ILE A 17 -5.91 -2.06 10.85
N SER A 18 -7.10 -1.82 11.38
CA SER A 18 -8.33 -2.51 11.03
C SER A 18 -9.01 -1.89 9.80
N PHE A 19 -10.01 -2.58 9.25
CA PHE A 19 -10.87 -2.03 8.20
C PHE A 19 -11.48 -0.69 8.59
N ASP A 20 -12.04 -0.59 9.80
CA ASP A 20 -12.73 0.61 10.26
C ASP A 20 -11.76 1.80 10.39
N GLN A 21 -10.50 1.53 10.79
CA GLN A 21 -9.48 2.57 10.86
C GLN A 21 -9.06 3.06 9.47
N LEU A 22 -8.94 2.18 8.47
CA LEU A 22 -8.71 2.60 7.08
C LEU A 22 -9.89 3.41 6.53
N ALA A 23 -11.12 2.97 6.85
CA ALA A 23 -12.35 3.65 6.46
C ALA A 23 -12.52 5.03 7.11
N ALA A 24 -11.94 5.23 8.30
CA ALA A 24 -12.00 6.48 9.06
C ALA A 24 -10.90 7.49 8.68
N ILE A 25 -9.98 7.16 7.77
CA ILE A 25 -9.02 8.14 7.23
C ILE A 25 -9.79 9.21 6.48
N ASP A 26 -9.41 10.47 6.69
CA ASP A 26 -10.01 11.67 6.10
C ASP A 26 -10.36 11.48 4.61
N ASP A 27 -11.59 11.88 4.25
CA ASP A 27 -12.17 11.71 2.92
C ASP A 27 -11.28 12.26 1.79
N ARG A 28 -10.44 13.28 2.06
CA ARG A 28 -9.48 13.81 1.07
C ARG A 28 -8.45 12.77 0.59
N TYR A 29 -8.22 11.74 1.40
CA TYR A 29 -7.33 10.63 1.11
C TYR A 29 -8.05 9.37 0.64
N GLN A 30 -9.38 9.33 0.69
CA GLN A 30 -10.13 8.22 0.11
C GLN A 30 -10.17 8.36 -1.42
N GLU A 31 -10.08 7.24 -2.10
CA GLU A 31 -10.38 7.08 -3.53
C GLU A 31 -11.50 6.06 -3.64
N THR A 32 -12.71 6.54 -3.92
CA THR A 32 -13.96 5.73 -3.87
C THR A 32 -14.36 5.17 -5.23
N ASP A 33 -13.57 5.42 -6.28
CA ASP A 33 -13.83 4.83 -7.59
C ASP A 33 -12.54 4.36 -8.27
N MET A 34 -12.10 3.17 -7.86
CA MET A 34 -10.95 2.51 -8.47
C MET A 34 -11.21 1.99 -9.90
N THR A 35 -12.45 2.02 -10.41
CA THR A 35 -12.74 1.57 -11.79
C THR A 35 -12.09 2.48 -12.83
N ARG A 36 -11.85 3.75 -12.46
CA ARG A 36 -11.11 4.74 -13.25
C ARG A 36 -9.64 4.38 -13.46
N TYR A 37 -9.11 3.49 -12.63
CA TYR A 37 -7.77 2.92 -12.73
C TYR A 37 -7.76 1.51 -13.34
N GLY A 38 -8.87 1.08 -13.96
CA GLY A 38 -8.98 -0.21 -14.65
C GLY A 38 -9.42 -1.37 -13.77
N MET A 39 -9.85 -1.12 -12.52
CA MET A 39 -10.47 -2.16 -11.70
C MET A 39 -11.81 -2.59 -12.30
N LYS A 40 -12.01 -3.91 -12.42
CA LYS A 40 -13.23 -4.49 -13.01
C LYS A 40 -14.49 -4.23 -12.17
N PHE A 41 -14.32 -4.06 -10.87
CA PHE A 41 -15.42 -3.97 -9.90
C PHE A 41 -15.27 -2.71 -9.04
N PRO A 42 -16.38 -2.12 -8.58
CA PRO A 42 -16.37 -1.00 -7.63
C PRO A 42 -15.54 -1.34 -6.40
N SER A 43 -14.49 -0.56 -6.18
CA SER A 43 -13.56 -0.75 -5.07
C SER A 43 -13.06 0.60 -4.59
N ASP A 44 -12.78 0.65 -3.29
CA ASP A 44 -12.28 1.85 -2.63
C ASP A 44 -10.85 1.60 -2.15
N ALA A 45 -10.07 2.67 -2.17
CA ALA A 45 -8.70 2.70 -1.70
C ALA A 45 -8.47 3.91 -0.80
N VAL A 46 -7.38 3.87 -0.07
CA VAL A 46 -6.83 5.04 0.61
C VAL A 46 -5.48 5.41 0.01
N LYS A 47 -5.22 6.70 -0.16
CA LYS A 47 -3.92 7.22 -0.58
C LYS A 47 -2.88 6.91 0.48
N LEU A 48 -1.68 6.52 0.05
CA LEU A 48 -0.53 6.32 0.92
C LEU A 48 -0.30 7.54 1.81
N ARG A 49 -0.53 8.76 1.30
CA ARG A 49 -0.45 10.00 2.07
C ARG A 49 -1.27 10.00 3.36
N GLY A 50 -2.50 9.46 3.34
CA GLY A 50 -3.34 9.38 4.53
C GLY A 50 -2.76 8.44 5.59
N ILE A 51 -2.15 7.34 5.15
CA ILE A 51 -1.45 6.40 6.02
C ILE A 51 -0.23 7.07 6.67
N LEU A 52 0.59 7.79 5.88
CA LEU A 52 1.78 8.48 6.36
C LEU A 52 1.46 9.52 7.45
N GLU A 53 0.33 10.21 7.32
CA GLU A 53 -0.14 11.17 8.32
C GLU A 53 -0.67 10.47 9.57
N MET A 54 -1.42 9.37 9.41
CA MET A 54 -1.94 8.57 10.53
C MET A 54 -0.81 8.03 11.42
N VAL A 55 0.28 7.53 10.84
CA VAL A 55 1.38 6.90 11.60
C VAL A 55 2.52 7.86 11.94
N GLY A 56 2.50 9.08 11.41
CA GLY A 56 3.55 10.07 11.61
C GLY A 56 4.89 9.62 11.03
N ILE A 57 5.02 9.60 9.71
CA ILE A 57 6.27 9.18 9.03
C ILE A 57 7.49 9.99 9.48
N ASN A 58 8.61 9.30 9.74
CA ASN A 58 9.88 9.95 10.08
C ASN A 58 10.58 10.50 8.82
N SER A 59 11.36 11.57 8.97
CA SER A 59 12.16 12.13 7.86
C SER A 59 13.27 11.21 7.36
N ALA A 60 13.63 10.18 8.14
CA ALA A 60 14.60 9.16 7.75
C ALA A 60 14.01 8.16 6.74
N ALA A 61 12.68 8.01 6.65
CA ALA A 61 12.04 7.07 5.74
C ALA A 61 12.24 7.49 4.28
N LYS A 62 12.92 6.64 3.50
CA LYS A 62 13.20 6.85 2.07
C LYS A 62 12.59 5.77 1.18
N PHE A 63 12.29 4.60 1.74
CA PHE A 63 11.76 3.44 1.04
C PHE A 63 10.52 2.91 1.74
N LEU A 64 9.64 2.31 0.96
CA LEU A 64 8.48 1.55 1.39
C LEU A 64 8.73 0.09 1.03
N ASN A 65 8.80 -0.79 2.01
CA ASN A 65 8.80 -2.22 1.80
C ASN A 65 7.38 -2.76 2.02
N VAL A 66 6.84 -3.43 1.02
CA VAL A 66 5.48 -3.97 1.02
C VAL A 66 5.58 -5.48 1.07
N HIS A 67 5.00 -6.09 2.10
CA HIS A 67 5.05 -7.53 2.33
C HIS A 67 3.69 -8.18 2.04
N SER A 68 3.76 -9.34 1.37
CA SER A 68 2.69 -10.31 1.20
C SER A 68 3.15 -11.61 1.86
N SER A 69 2.78 -11.81 3.13
CA SER A 69 3.10 -13.06 3.83
C SER A 69 2.53 -14.31 3.13
N PRO A 70 1.32 -14.28 2.52
CA PRO A 70 0.77 -15.45 1.83
C PRO A 70 1.62 -15.91 0.63
N ASP A 71 2.28 -14.98 -0.06
CA ASP A 71 3.10 -15.28 -1.24
C ASP A 71 4.61 -15.37 -0.91
N ASP A 72 5.00 -15.21 0.37
CA ASP A 72 6.40 -15.04 0.80
C ASP A 72 7.15 -14.02 -0.07
N PHE A 73 6.47 -12.89 -0.34
CA PHE A 73 6.91 -11.88 -1.28
C PHE A 73 7.00 -10.51 -0.63
N HIS A 74 8.04 -9.75 -0.96
CA HIS A 74 8.13 -8.32 -0.69
C HIS A 74 8.70 -7.53 -1.86
N ALA A 75 8.25 -6.28 -1.96
CA ALA A 75 8.74 -5.30 -2.91
C ALA A 75 9.15 -4.01 -2.19
N CYS A 76 10.35 -3.53 -2.50
CA CYS A 76 10.92 -2.33 -1.91
C CYS A 76 10.98 -1.23 -2.97
N VAL A 77 10.25 -0.14 -2.72
CA VAL A 77 10.11 0.97 -3.67
C VAL A 77 10.54 2.29 -3.03
N PRO A 78 11.13 3.23 -3.79
CA PRO A 78 11.39 4.58 -3.31
C PRO A 78 10.08 5.25 -2.88
N LEU A 79 10.06 5.84 -1.68
CA LEU A 79 8.86 6.45 -1.11
C LEU A 79 8.47 7.76 -1.81
N GLU A 80 9.46 8.58 -2.19
CA GLU A 80 9.21 9.94 -2.68
C GLU A 80 8.33 10.00 -3.95
N PRO A 81 8.59 9.20 -5.01
CA PRO A 81 7.79 9.27 -6.24
C PRO A 81 6.33 8.80 -6.06
N ILE A 82 6.09 7.96 -5.05
CA ILE A 82 4.80 7.28 -4.83
C ILE A 82 4.00 7.88 -3.68
N ARG A 83 4.63 8.76 -2.88
CA ARG A 83 4.09 9.32 -1.63
C ARG A 83 2.67 9.88 -1.77
N GLU A 84 2.41 10.56 -2.90
CA GLU A 84 1.16 11.27 -3.17
C GLU A 84 0.21 10.52 -4.12
N THR A 85 0.68 9.44 -4.75
CA THR A 85 -0.03 8.76 -5.86
C THR A 85 -0.36 7.30 -5.58
N ALA A 86 0.37 6.62 -4.71
CA ALA A 86 0.11 5.24 -4.37
C ALA A 86 -1.20 5.09 -3.57
N LEU A 87 -1.86 3.97 -3.81
CA LEU A 87 -3.18 3.62 -3.29
C LEU A 87 -3.11 2.25 -2.61
N LEU A 88 -3.82 2.12 -1.49
CA LEU A 88 -4.04 0.86 -0.78
C LEU A 88 -5.52 0.50 -0.93
N ILE A 89 -5.83 -0.43 -1.83
CA ILE A 89 -7.19 -0.91 -2.07
C ILE A 89 -7.54 -1.89 -0.95
N TYR A 90 -8.60 -1.59 -0.19
CA TYR A 90 -9.00 -2.37 0.99
C TYR A 90 -10.49 -2.75 0.99
N ARG A 91 -11.26 -2.26 0.01
CA ARG A 91 -12.71 -2.47 -0.08
C ARG A 91 -13.12 -2.89 -1.48
N LEU A 92 -14.10 -3.80 -1.56
CA LEU A 92 -14.74 -4.25 -2.79
C LEU A 92 -16.25 -4.33 -2.57
N ASN A 93 -17.03 -3.60 -3.36
CA ASN A 93 -18.50 -3.55 -3.24
C ASN A 93 -19.00 -3.19 -1.83
N GLY A 94 -18.34 -2.27 -1.13
CA GLY A 94 -18.73 -1.85 0.22
C GLY A 94 -18.14 -2.70 1.37
N GLU A 95 -17.61 -3.88 1.07
CA GLU A 95 -17.12 -4.85 2.04
C GLU A 95 -15.59 -4.96 2.05
N PRO A 96 -14.96 -5.47 3.13
CA PRO A 96 -13.52 -5.75 3.15
C PRO A 96 -13.06 -6.56 1.93
N LEU A 97 -11.90 -6.21 1.38
CA LEU A 97 -11.34 -6.87 0.21
C LEU A 97 -11.03 -8.35 0.51
N GLU A 98 -11.71 -9.25 -0.20
CA GLU A 98 -11.53 -10.69 -0.02
C GLU A 98 -10.21 -11.19 -0.64
N PRO A 99 -9.62 -12.30 -0.12
CA PRO A 99 -8.39 -12.88 -0.68
C PRO A 99 -8.47 -13.17 -2.18
N LYS A 100 -9.61 -13.67 -2.69
CA LYS A 100 -9.79 -13.95 -4.14
C LYS A 100 -9.61 -12.70 -5.04
N ALA A 101 -9.75 -11.50 -4.48
CA ALA A 101 -9.56 -10.23 -5.15
C ALA A 101 -8.19 -9.58 -4.84
N GLY A 102 -7.31 -10.29 -4.11
CA GLY A 102 -6.00 -9.82 -3.68
C GLY A 102 -5.99 -9.11 -2.33
N GLY A 103 -6.99 -9.35 -1.46
CA GLY A 103 -7.03 -8.82 -0.10
C GLY A 103 -6.07 -9.53 0.86
N PRO A 104 -5.86 -9.01 2.09
CA PRO A 104 -6.70 -8.00 2.76
C PRO A 104 -6.48 -6.58 2.25
N VAL A 105 -5.31 -6.27 1.71
CA VAL A 105 -5.00 -5.01 1.04
C VAL A 105 -4.24 -5.29 -0.26
N ARG A 106 -4.50 -4.48 -1.29
CA ARG A 106 -3.71 -4.47 -2.52
C ARG A 106 -3.02 -3.11 -2.66
N PHE A 107 -1.70 -3.14 -2.75
CA PHE A 107 -0.90 -1.95 -3.03
C PHE A 107 -0.90 -1.69 -4.54
N PHE A 108 -1.19 -0.44 -4.91
CA PHE A 108 -1.38 -0.04 -6.29
C PHE A 108 -0.72 1.32 -6.57
N ILE A 109 0.11 1.35 -7.61
CA ILE A 109 0.72 2.56 -8.15
C ILE A 109 0.12 2.78 -9.55
N PRO A 110 -0.58 3.90 -9.79
CA PRO A 110 -1.07 4.25 -11.12
C PRO A 110 0.08 4.39 -12.15
N GLU A 111 -0.14 3.98 -13.40
CA GLU A 111 0.87 3.89 -14.49
C GLU A 111 1.53 5.22 -14.93
N HIS A 112 1.28 6.32 -14.22
CA HIS A 112 1.78 7.66 -14.56
C HIS A 112 2.73 8.27 -13.54
N VAL A 113 3.24 7.51 -12.56
CA VAL A 113 4.32 8.03 -11.70
C VAL A 113 5.57 8.22 -12.57
N PRO A 114 5.98 9.47 -12.88
CA PRO A 114 7.08 9.73 -13.79
C PRO A 114 8.39 9.50 -13.02
N CYS A 115 8.73 8.24 -12.82
CA CYS A 115 10.01 7.88 -12.26
C CYS A 115 11.06 8.08 -13.36
N LYS A 116 11.90 9.11 -13.20
CA LYS A 116 13.05 9.37 -14.10
C LYS A 116 14.15 8.31 -14.00
N THR A 117 13.98 7.35 -13.10
CA THR A 117 14.85 6.20 -12.88
C THR A 117 13.98 4.97 -13.12
N GLY A 118 14.34 4.11 -14.07
CA GLY A 118 13.58 2.90 -14.43
C GLY A 118 13.56 1.81 -13.34
N GLU A 119 13.28 2.19 -12.09
CA GLU A 119 13.28 1.34 -10.89
C GLU A 119 11.87 1.08 -10.33
N LEU A 120 10.84 1.76 -10.83
CA LEU A 120 9.44 1.45 -10.52
C LEU A 120 8.85 0.61 -11.65
N ASP A 121 9.21 -0.67 -11.69
CA ASP A 121 8.54 -1.63 -12.58
C ASP A 121 7.09 -1.85 -12.12
N ALA A 122 6.20 -2.16 -13.08
CA ALA A 122 4.80 -2.53 -12.83
C ALA A 122 4.62 -3.69 -11.82
N CYS A 123 5.71 -4.41 -11.52
CA CYS A 123 5.83 -5.39 -10.44
C CYS A 123 5.60 -4.83 -9.03
N ALA A 124 5.59 -3.51 -8.85
CA ALA A 124 5.29 -2.90 -7.55
C ALA A 124 3.82 -3.03 -7.12
N ASN A 125 2.90 -3.45 -8.00
CA ASN A 125 1.51 -3.68 -7.60
C ASN A 125 1.35 -5.01 -6.85
N VAL A 126 1.48 -4.96 -5.53
CA VAL A 126 1.46 -6.15 -4.66
C VAL A 126 0.04 -6.47 -4.17
N LYS A 127 -0.34 -7.74 -4.21
CA LYS A 127 -1.61 -8.26 -3.65
C LYS A 127 -1.33 -8.92 -2.30
N PHE A 128 -2.39 -9.15 -1.53
CA PHE A 128 -2.32 -9.84 -0.23
C PHE A 128 -1.41 -9.14 0.78
N VAL A 129 -1.33 -7.82 0.67
CA VAL A 129 -0.50 -7.00 1.53
C VAL A 129 -1.08 -7.02 2.92
N ASP A 130 -0.29 -7.48 3.88
CA ASP A 130 -0.64 -7.55 5.30
C ASP A 130 0.36 -6.81 6.18
N TRP A 131 1.50 -6.39 5.62
CA TRP A 131 2.50 -5.58 6.33
C TRP A 131 3.21 -4.59 5.40
N ILE A 132 3.36 -3.37 5.90
CA ILE A 132 4.17 -2.31 5.32
C ILE A 132 5.23 -1.86 6.32
N GLU A 133 6.44 -1.68 5.83
CA GLU A 133 7.58 -1.17 6.60
C GLU A 133 8.22 0.03 5.90
N PHE A 134 8.45 1.10 6.65
CA PHE A 134 9.16 2.28 6.15
C PHE A 134 10.63 2.20 6.52
N LEU A 135 11.52 2.39 5.54
CA LEU A 135 12.95 2.10 5.70
C LEU A 135 13.83 3.30 5.31
N PRO A 136 14.99 3.49 5.95
CA PRO A 136 15.95 4.52 5.58
C PRO A 136 16.81 4.14 4.36
N GLU A 137 16.91 2.84 4.05
CA GLU A 137 17.76 2.28 3.00
C GLU A 137 16.99 1.24 2.16
N LYS A 138 17.44 1.03 0.92
CA LYS A 138 16.82 0.09 -0.02
C LYS A 138 17.17 -1.34 0.40
N VAL A 139 16.15 -2.19 0.52
CA VAL A 139 16.31 -3.65 0.60
C VAL A 139 16.08 -4.30 -0.76
N VAL A 140 16.67 -5.48 -0.97
CA VAL A 140 16.55 -6.24 -2.23
C VAL A 140 15.18 -6.93 -2.26
N ASP A 141 14.43 -6.77 -3.35
CA ASP A 141 13.15 -7.45 -3.57
C ASP A 141 13.32 -8.98 -3.53
N SER A 142 12.37 -9.69 -2.94
CA SER A 142 12.29 -11.14 -3.09
C SER A 142 11.70 -11.45 -4.48
N ARG A 143 12.55 -11.58 -5.49
CA ARG A 143 12.11 -12.17 -6.76
C ARG A 143 12.09 -13.68 -6.59
N SER A 144 10.90 -14.26 -6.41
CA SER A 144 10.72 -15.69 -6.57
C SER A 144 11.06 -16.04 -8.02
N ASN A 145 12.24 -16.63 -8.25
CA ASN A 145 12.57 -17.28 -9.53
C ASN A 145 11.51 -18.36 -9.75
N SER A 146 10.52 -18.08 -10.60
CA SER A 146 9.56 -19.06 -11.12
C SER A 146 9.80 -19.21 -12.61
#